data_AF-A0A518GE20-F1
#
_entry.id   AF-A0A518GE20-F1
#
_cell.length_a   1.000
_cell.length_b   1.000
_cell.length_c   1.000
_cell.angle_alpha   90.00
_cell.angle_beta   90.00
_cell.angle_gamma   90.00
#
_symmetry.space_group_name_H-M   'P 1'
#
loop_
_entity.id
_entity.type
_entity.pdbx_description
1 polymer ?
#
loop_
_entity_poly.entity_id
_entity_poly.type
_entity_poly.pdbx_seq_one_letter_code
_entity_poly.pdbx_strand_id
1 'polypeptide(L)'
;METRSQLNETNPQTGSQPVGEKLTCDLHLDRVRAASWQILLAAQVRSGSTENSLLLQFAEQLEDACWLAHWKREDVVMSLDIAMVPELISQLLTIQSEQQGADQEIVADMLSKLAHR
;
A
#
# COMPACT_ATOMS: atom_id res chain seq x y z
N MET A 1 -0.23 64.26 -3.64
CA MET A 1 1.20 63.99 -3.51
C MET A 1 1.38 63.03 -2.35
N GLU A 2 1.86 61.83 -2.67
CA GLU A 2 2.21 60.70 -1.78
C GLU A 2 3.27 61.12 -0.75
N THR A 3 3.34 60.55 0.45
CA THR A 3 4.12 59.33 0.75
C THR A 3 3.63 58.66 2.06
N ARG A 4 3.12 57.43 1.98
CA ARG A 4 3.77 56.14 2.27
C ARG A 4 3.94 55.80 3.77
N SER A 5 3.01 54.96 4.22
CA SER A 5 2.97 54.22 5.48
C SER A 5 4.28 53.52 5.81
N GLN A 6 4.68 53.64 7.08
CA GLN A 6 5.75 52.86 7.67
C GLN A 6 5.28 51.41 7.89
N LEU A 7 6.22 50.50 7.65
CA LEU A 7 6.06 49.07 7.50
C LEU A 7 5.60 48.40 8.81
N ASN A 8 4.49 47.68 8.70
CA ASN A 8 3.99 46.74 9.67
C ASN A 8 4.77 45.42 9.54
N GLU A 9 5.04 44.80 10.69
CA GLU A 9 5.13 43.34 10.88
C GLU A 9 6.17 42.56 10.05
N THR A 10 7.39 42.45 10.59
CA THR A 10 8.25 41.30 10.32
C THR A 10 7.70 40.07 11.07
N ASN A 11 6.68 39.44 10.49
CA ASN A 11 6.23 38.12 10.90
C ASN A 11 6.89 37.09 9.98
N PRO A 12 7.79 36.21 10.46
CA PRO A 12 8.22 35.07 9.68
C PRO A 12 7.10 34.02 9.77
N GLN A 13 5.99 34.25 9.08
CA GLN A 13 5.11 33.15 8.71
C GLN A 13 5.84 32.37 7.62
N THR A 14 6.71 31.47 8.06
CA THR A 14 7.04 30.24 7.36
C THR A 14 5.71 29.49 7.18
N GLY A 15 4.93 29.92 6.19
CA GLY A 15 3.71 29.28 5.76
C GLY A 15 4.10 27.93 5.19
N SER A 16 4.03 26.92 6.06
CA SER A 16 4.04 25.51 5.77
C SER A 16 3.56 25.25 4.35
N GLN A 17 4.46 24.78 3.48
CA GLN A 17 4.04 24.13 2.24
C GLN A 17 2.97 23.10 2.62
N PRO A 18 1.87 22.96 1.85
CA PRO A 18 0.94 21.88 2.08
C PRO A 18 1.78 20.59 1.99
N VAL A 19 1.92 19.91 3.13
CA VAL A 19 2.47 18.56 3.19
C VAL A 19 1.56 17.80 2.24
N GLY A 20 2.06 17.46 1.04
CA GLY A 20 1.25 16.85 0.00
C GLY A 20 0.49 15.69 0.63
N GLU A 21 -0.83 15.79 0.68
CA GLU A 21 -1.68 14.73 1.21
C GLU A 21 -1.28 13.45 0.49
N LYS A 22 -0.66 12.53 1.22
CA LYS A 22 -0.24 11.25 0.65
C LYS A 22 -1.53 10.53 0.31
N LEU A 23 -1.85 10.47 -0.98
CA LEU A 23 -3.05 9.83 -1.47
C LEU A 23 -2.94 8.34 -1.16
N THR A 24 -3.82 7.86 -0.29
CA THR A 24 -3.87 6.46 0.13
C THR A 24 -5.16 5.83 -0.36
N CYS A 25 -5.13 4.52 -0.61
CA CYS A 25 -6.31 3.72 -0.89
C CYS A 25 -6.47 2.62 0.16
N ASP A 26 -7.71 2.38 0.56
CA ASP A 26 -8.02 1.34 1.52
C ASP A 26 -8.38 0.02 0.81
N LEU A 27 -7.69 -1.02 1.23
CA LEU A 27 -7.88 -2.40 0.82
C LEU A 27 -8.59 -3.16 1.95
N HIS A 28 -9.76 -3.71 1.64
CA HIS A 28 -10.56 -4.51 2.56
C HIS A 28 -10.51 -5.97 2.15
N LEU A 29 -10.03 -6.82 3.06
CA LEU A 29 -9.90 -8.26 2.90
C LEU A 29 -10.65 -8.97 4.03
N ASP A 30 -11.46 -9.95 3.66
CA ASP A 30 -11.95 -10.94 4.62
C ASP A 30 -10.78 -11.81 5.12
N ARG A 31 -10.99 -12.50 6.25
CA ARG A 31 -9.93 -13.31 6.87
C ARG A 31 -9.40 -14.43 5.98
N VAL A 32 -10.25 -15.03 5.14
CA VAL A 32 -9.84 -16.15 4.29
C VAL A 32 -8.91 -15.62 3.21
N ARG A 33 -9.28 -14.54 2.53
CA ARG A 33 -8.44 -13.87 1.54
C ARG A 33 -7.13 -13.41 2.15
N ALA A 34 -7.17 -12.71 3.28
CA ALA A 34 -5.98 -12.17 3.90
C ALA A 34 -4.98 -13.28 4.28
N ALA A 35 -5.47 -14.41 4.80
CA ALA A 35 -4.63 -15.58 5.08
C ALA A 35 -4.04 -16.21 3.81
N SER A 36 -4.85 -16.41 2.76
CA SER A 36 -4.38 -16.94 1.48
C SER A 36 -3.31 -16.04 0.85
N TRP A 37 -3.52 -14.73 0.90
CA TRP A 37 -2.58 -13.74 0.39
C TRP A 37 -1.27 -13.75 1.17
N GLN A 38 -1.35 -13.79 2.50
CA GLN A 38 -0.17 -13.83 3.37
C GLN A 38 0.67 -15.09 3.12
N ILE A 39 0.04 -16.26 2.98
CA ILE A 39 0.74 -17.53 2.72
C ILE A 39 1.48 -17.46 1.39
N LEU A 40 0.82 -16.99 0.33
CA LEU A 40 1.43 -16.86 -0.99
C LEU A 40 2.60 -15.87 -0.97
N LEU A 41 2.39 -14.65 -0.46
CA LEU A 41 3.42 -13.62 -0.43
C LEU A 41 4.63 -14.03 0.40
N ALA A 42 4.41 -14.67 1.56
CA ALA A 42 5.49 -15.19 2.38
C ALA A 42 6.28 -16.30 1.66
N ALA A 43 5.64 -17.12 0.83
CA ALA A 43 6.33 -18.11 0.00
C ALA A 43 7.18 -17.44 -1.09
N GLN A 44 6.67 -16.37 -1.73
CA GLN A 44 7.41 -15.61 -2.74
C GLN A 44 8.61 -14.85 -2.17
N VAL A 45 8.43 -14.22 -1.01
CA VAL A 45 9.54 -13.55 -0.31
C VAL A 45 10.63 -14.56 0.06
N ARG A 46 10.26 -15.75 0.54
CA ARG A 46 11.23 -16.81 0.91
C ARG A 46 11.91 -17.47 -0.28
N SER A 47 11.25 -17.56 -1.44
CA SER A 47 11.85 -18.19 -2.63
C SER A 47 13.00 -17.37 -3.21
N GLY A 48 13.23 -16.14 -2.71
CA GLY A 48 14.31 -15.27 -3.17
C GLY A 48 14.07 -14.70 -4.57
N SER A 49 12.88 -14.93 -5.14
CA SER A 49 12.49 -14.40 -6.46
C SER A 49 12.42 -12.86 -6.47
N THR A 50 12.24 -12.24 -5.29
CA THR A 50 12.11 -10.79 -5.17
C THR A 50 13.18 -10.20 -4.26
N GLU A 51 14.23 -9.65 -4.86
CA GLU A 51 15.00 -8.53 -4.29
C GLU A 51 14.18 -7.22 -4.26
N ASN A 52 12.89 -7.28 -4.64
CA ASN A 52 12.00 -6.13 -4.70
C ASN A 52 11.52 -5.71 -3.31
N SER A 53 11.91 -4.50 -2.94
CA SER A 53 11.53 -3.85 -1.68
C SER A 53 10.03 -3.68 -1.49
N LEU A 54 9.26 -3.50 -2.58
CA LEU A 54 7.82 -3.22 -2.49
C LEU A 54 6.97 -4.45 -2.20
N LEU A 55 7.26 -5.61 -2.79
CA LEU A 55 6.52 -6.83 -2.47
C LEU A 55 6.76 -7.25 -1.02
N LEU A 56 8.00 -7.11 -0.54
CA LEU A 56 8.35 -7.35 0.85
C LEU A 56 7.57 -6.39 1.77
N GLN A 57 7.60 -5.09 1.47
CA GLN A 57 6.86 -4.09 2.23
C GLN A 57 5.35 -4.38 2.26
N PHE A 58 4.78 -4.80 1.12
CA PHE A 58 3.37 -5.18 1.04
C PHE A 58 3.05 -6.42 1.88
N ALA A 59 3.93 -7.43 1.85
CA ALA A 59 3.80 -8.64 2.65
C ALA A 59 3.87 -8.34 4.16
N GLU A 60 4.80 -7.48 4.59
CA GLU A 60 4.93 -7.03 5.98
C GLU A 60 3.68 -6.26 6.44
N GLN A 61 3.20 -5.31 5.62
CA GLN A 61 1.97 -4.57 5.94
C GLN A 61 0.75 -5.48 6.04
N LEU A 62 0.65 -6.50 5.18
CA LEU A 62 -0.43 -7.47 5.23
C LEU A 62 -0.34 -8.35 6.49
N GLU A 63 0.86 -8.77 6.87
CA GLU A 63 1.09 -9.53 8.11
C GLU A 63 0.65 -8.71 9.34
N ASP A 64 1.07 -7.45 9.43
CA ASP A 64 0.66 -6.54 10.50
C ASP A 64 -0.86 -6.34 10.53
N ALA A 65 -1.48 -6.14 9.37
CA ALA A 65 -2.92 -5.94 9.28
C ALA A 65 -3.71 -7.21 9.63
N CYS A 66 -3.23 -8.39 9.22
CA CYS A 66 -3.75 -9.69 9.65
C CYS A 66 -3.65 -9.86 11.17
N TRP A 67 -2.50 -9.52 11.76
CA TRP A 67 -2.30 -9.59 13.21
C TRP A 67 -3.30 -8.68 13.94
N LEU A 68 -3.42 -7.43 13.53
CA LEU A 68 -4.35 -6.48 14.13
C LEU A 68 -5.82 -6.91 13.99
N ALA A 69 -6.23 -7.38 12.81
CA ALA A 69 -7.59 -7.86 12.57
C ALA A 69 -7.91 -9.12 13.39
N HIS A 70 -6.94 -10.03 13.55
CA HIS A 70 -7.09 -11.20 14.41
C HIS A 70 -7.39 -10.79 15.86
N TRP A 71 -6.61 -9.86 16.40
CA TRP A 71 -6.80 -9.35 17.76
C TRP A 71 -8.14 -8.64 17.96
N LYS A 72 -8.58 -7.86 16.97
CA LYS A 72 -9.86 -7.13 17.04
C LYS A 72 -11.08 -7.97 16.64
N ARG A 73 -10.87 -9.18 16.13
CA ARG A 73 -11.90 -10.03 15.50
C ARG A 73 -12.61 -9.32 14.34
N GLU A 74 -11.91 -8.50 13.60
CA GLU A 74 -12.43 -7.73 12.47
C GLU A 74 -11.96 -8.31 11.13
N ASP A 75 -12.39 -7.68 10.04
CA ASP A 75 -11.81 -7.86 8.71
C ASP A 75 -10.50 -7.08 8.61
N VAL A 76 -9.66 -7.48 7.66
CA VAL A 76 -8.35 -6.85 7.44
C VAL A 76 -8.56 -5.59 6.59
N VAL A 77 -8.12 -4.45 7.12
CA VAL A 77 -8.10 -3.18 6.40
C VAL A 77 -6.66 -2.69 6.33
N MET A 78 -6.20 -2.40 5.13
CA MET A 78 -4.86 -1.89 4.85
C MET A 78 -4.95 -0.58 4.07
N SER A 79 -4.18 0.43 4.46
CA SER A 79 -4.05 1.67 3.69
C SER A 79 -2.73 1.62 2.91
N LEU A 80 -2.83 1.64 1.58
CA LEU A 80 -1.70 1.60 0.66
C LEU A 80 -1.48 2.98 0.06
N ASP A 81 -0.22 3.34 -0.21
CA ASP A 81 0.08 4.53 -0.99
C ASP A 81 -0.28 4.29 -2.46
N ILE A 82 -1.12 5.14 -3.04
CA ILE A 82 -1.57 5.01 -4.43
C ILE A 82 -0.38 5.06 -5.39
N ALA A 83 0.69 5.78 -5.06
CA ALA A 83 1.89 5.84 -5.88
C ALA A 83 2.61 4.48 -6.01
N MET A 84 2.43 3.58 -5.03
CA MET A 84 3.06 2.25 -5.02
C MET A 84 2.23 1.19 -5.76
N VAL A 85 0.93 1.43 -5.96
CA VAL A 85 0.00 0.44 -6.55
C VAL A 85 0.41 -0.01 -7.97
N PRO A 86 0.80 0.88 -8.91
CA PRO A 86 1.17 0.45 -10.26
C PRO A 86 2.40 -0.47 -10.27
N GLU A 87 3.39 -0.18 -9.44
CA GLU A 87 4.61 -0.99 -9.35
C GLU A 87 4.33 -2.34 -8.67
N LEU A 88 3.49 -2.35 -7.62
CA LEU A 88 3.02 -3.58 -7.00
C LEU A 88 2.24 -4.47 -7.98
N ILE A 89 1.34 -3.88 -8.80
CA ILE A 89 0.62 -4.59 -9.87
C ILE A 89 1.60 -5.19 -10.87
N SER A 90 2.62 -4.44 -11.30
CA SER A 90 3.65 -4.94 -12.22
C SER A 90 4.38 -6.16 -11.66
N GLN A 91 4.77 -6.13 -10.38
CA GLN A 91 5.43 -7.25 -9.72
C GLN A 91 4.50 -8.46 -9.57
N LEU A 92 3.24 -8.24 -9.22
CA LEU A 92 2.24 -9.30 -9.12
C LEU A 92 1.93 -9.94 -10.48
N LEU A 93 1.98 -9.20 -11.59
CA LEU A 93 1.83 -9.77 -12.94
C LEU A 93 2.99 -10.71 -13.29
N THR A 94 4.23 -10.36 -12.93
CA THR A 94 5.39 -11.24 -13.09
C THR A 94 5.18 -12.54 -12.30
N ILE A 95 4.81 -12.43 -11.02
CA ILE A 95 4.54 -13.59 -10.16
C ILE A 95 3.41 -14.43 -10.74
N GLN A 96 2.33 -13.82 -11.24
CA GLN A 96 1.21 -14.52 -11.86
C GLN A 96 1.65 -15.41 -13.02
N SER A 97 2.61 -14.95 -13.83
CA SER A 97 3.14 -15.71 -14.96
C SER A 97 3.97 -16.93 -14.54
N GLU A 98 4.51 -16.91 -13.31
CA GLU A 98 5.31 -17.97 -12.72
C GLU A 98 4.46 -18.97 -11.91
N GLN A 99 3.26 -18.56 -11.47
CA GLN A 99 2.35 -19.40 -10.69
C GLN A 99 1.46 -20.30 -11.56
N GLN A 100 0.97 -21.40 -10.98
CA GLN A 100 0.02 -22.31 -11.60
C GLN A 100 -1.07 -22.73 -10.62
N GLY A 101 -2.25 -23.06 -11.12
CA GLY A 101 -3.35 -23.59 -10.30
C GLY A 101 -3.86 -22.58 -9.27
N ALA A 102 -4.05 -23.02 -8.03
CA ALA A 102 -4.64 -22.21 -6.96
C ALA A 102 -3.83 -20.94 -6.65
N ASP A 103 -2.50 -20.99 -6.76
CA ASP A 103 -1.64 -19.84 -6.51
C ASP A 103 -1.85 -18.73 -7.56
N GLN A 104 -2.09 -19.13 -8.81
CA GLN A 104 -2.41 -18.19 -9.90
C GLN A 104 -3.75 -17.49 -9.65
N GLU A 105 -4.74 -18.20 -9.12
CA GLU A 105 -6.05 -17.63 -8.75
C GLU A 105 -5.93 -16.61 -7.61
N ILE A 106 -5.08 -16.89 -6.62
CA ILE A 106 -4.81 -15.98 -5.51
C ILE A 106 -4.17 -14.67 -6.03
N VAL A 107 -3.17 -14.76 -6.92
CA VAL A 107 -2.55 -13.56 -7.53
C VAL A 107 -3.56 -12.80 -8.39
N ALA A 108 -4.43 -13.50 -9.12
CA ALA A 108 -5.49 -12.86 -9.90
C ALA A 108 -6.48 -12.09 -9.01
N ASP A 109 -6.86 -12.64 -7.85
CA ASP A 109 -7.69 -11.95 -6.86
C ASP A 109 -6.99 -10.70 -6.30
N MET A 110 -5.68 -10.76 -6.02
CA MET A 110 -4.87 -9.60 -5.62
C MET A 110 -4.90 -8.49 -6.67
N LEU A 111 -4.57 -8.84 -7.92
CA LEU A 111 -4.56 -7.91 -9.04
C LEU A 111 -5.93 -7.26 -9.26
N SER A 112 -6.99 -8.05 -9.19
CA SER A 112 -8.37 -7.55 -9.29
C SER A 112 -8.67 -6.52 -8.19
N LYS A 113 -8.36 -6.83 -6.93
CA LYS A 113 -8.61 -5.91 -5.80
C LYS A 113 -7.79 -4.62 -5.89
N LEU A 114 -6.56 -4.67 -6.38
CA LEU A 114 -5.69 -3.52 -6.55
C LEU A 114 -6.04 -2.67 -7.78
N ALA A 115 -6.53 -3.27 -8.87
CA ALA A 115 -6.88 -2.57 -10.10
C ALA A 115 -8.23 -1.82 -10.04
N HIS A 116 -9.13 -2.19 -9.12
CA HIS A 116 -10.43 -1.53 -8.92
C HIS A 116 -10.38 -0.42 -7.84
N ARG A 117 -9.24 0.26 -7.71
CA ARG A 117 -8.98 1.34 -6.76
C ARG A 117 -8.38 2.52 -7.48
#